data_AF-A0A2N2M9N3-F1
#
_entry.id   AF-A0A2N2M9N3-F1
#
_cell.length_a   1.000
_cell.length_b   1.000
_cell.length_c   1.000
_cell.angle_alpha   90.00
_cell.angle_beta   90.00
_cell.angle_gamma   90.00
#
_symmetry.space_group_name_H-M   'P 1'
#
loop_
_entity.id
_entity.type
_entity.pdbx_description
1 polymer ?
#
loop_
_entity_poly.entity_id
_entity_poly.type
_entity_poly.pdbx_seq_one_letter_code
_entity_poly.pdbx_strand_id
1 'polypeptide(L)'
;MKRIASAFYAVIAISVGVLVLLGYFVPPVAPFQAILLEWAIILAGVALLVGTGNLFFVHFSRVRTRSKGYIYSLITLVSMLSVLALGVAGLKDATKFAMNAIMIPVEISLMAVLAVTLVYASIRLLRNRVDAKSIVFLLTALLVLSGTVSLPILLGLPMIGDEILPIVSQIISQVLAVGGARGLLIGIALGSLTTGLRILFGADRPYGSK
;
A
#
# COMPACT_ATOMS: atom_id res chain seq x y z
N MET A 1 -12.72 -18.56 -32.61
CA MET A 1 -12.92 -17.09 -32.56
C MET A 1 -12.40 -16.44 -31.29
N LYS A 2 -12.76 -16.91 -30.07
CA LYS A 2 -12.30 -16.29 -28.79
C LYS A 2 -10.76 -16.21 -28.60
N ARG A 3 -10.01 -17.20 -29.10
CA ARG A 3 -8.53 -17.22 -29.04
C ARG A 3 -7.82 -16.21 -29.94
N ILE A 4 -8.44 -15.81 -31.06
CA ILE A 4 -7.86 -14.83 -31.99
C ILE A 4 -8.05 -13.41 -31.43
N ALA A 5 -9.23 -13.14 -30.86
CA ALA A 5 -9.51 -11.87 -30.19
C ALA A 5 -8.58 -11.63 -28.99
N SER A 6 -8.33 -12.66 -28.16
CA SER A 6 -7.44 -12.51 -27.00
C SER A 6 -5.97 -12.26 -27.37
N ALA A 7 -5.49 -12.86 -28.47
CA ALA A 7 -4.15 -12.60 -28.99
C ALA A 7 -4.05 -11.16 -29.53
N PHE A 8 -5.08 -10.68 -30.24
CA PHE A 8 -5.13 -9.33 -30.77
C PHE A 8 -5.04 -8.27 -29.65
N TYR A 9 -5.82 -8.41 -28.58
CA TYR A 9 -5.74 -7.48 -27.44
C TYR A 9 -4.40 -7.53 -26.71
N ALA A 10 -3.77 -8.70 -26.61
CA ALA A 10 -2.44 -8.82 -26.03
C ALA A 10 -1.39 -8.10 -26.88
N VAL A 11 -1.44 -8.24 -28.22
CA VAL A 11 -0.53 -7.52 -29.13
C VAL A 11 -0.69 -6.02 -28.97
N ILE A 12 -1.91 -5.51 -28.85
CA ILE A 12 -2.16 -4.09 -28.60
C ILE A 12 -1.53 -3.67 -27.26
N ALA A 13 -1.82 -4.40 -26.18
CA ALA A 13 -1.32 -4.06 -24.84
C ALA A 13 0.22 -4.04 -24.79
N ILE A 14 0.87 -5.02 -25.41
CA ILE A 14 2.33 -5.11 -25.52
C ILE A 14 2.87 -3.95 -26.35
N SER A 15 2.28 -3.69 -27.52
CA SER A 15 2.75 -2.62 -28.42
C SER A 15 2.65 -1.25 -27.77
N VAL A 16 1.53 -0.96 -27.10
CA VAL A 16 1.33 0.29 -26.35
C VAL A 16 2.33 0.40 -25.21
N GLY A 17 2.52 -0.67 -24.43
CA GLY A 17 3.49 -0.67 -23.33
C GLY A 17 4.93 -0.47 -23.79
N VAL A 18 5.34 -1.12 -24.89
CA VAL A 18 6.66 -0.92 -25.50
C VAL A 18 6.81 0.50 -26.03
N LEU A 19 5.77 1.05 -26.67
CA LEU A 19 5.81 2.43 -27.18
C LEU A 19 5.99 3.45 -26.05
N VAL A 20 5.26 3.28 -24.94
CA VAL A 20 5.41 4.13 -23.75
C VAL A 20 6.83 4.04 -23.18
N LEU A 21 7.42 2.84 -23.12
CA LEU A 21 8.80 2.67 -22.67
C LEU A 21 9.81 3.32 -23.62
N LEU A 22 9.63 3.17 -24.94
CA LEU A 22 10.50 3.79 -25.94
C LEU A 22 10.45 5.31 -25.90
N GLY A 23 9.31 5.90 -25.54
CA GLY A 23 9.17 7.35 -25.37
C GLY A 23 10.16 7.96 -24.37
N TYR A 24 10.60 7.20 -23.36
CA TYR A 24 11.61 7.66 -22.40
C TYR A 24 13.02 7.74 -22.99
N PHE A 25 13.32 6.95 -24.03
CA PHE A 25 14.67 6.84 -24.60
C PHE A 25 14.81 7.48 -25.98
N VAL A 26 13.71 7.64 -26.71
CA VAL A 26 13.69 8.07 -28.12
C VAL A 26 12.87 9.36 -28.25
N PRO A 27 13.52 10.54 -28.42
CA PRO A 27 12.82 11.84 -28.41
C PRO A 27 11.66 11.98 -29.42
N PRO A 28 11.75 11.45 -30.65
CA PRO A 28 10.61 11.45 -31.58
C PRO A 28 9.34 10.72 -31.09
N VAL A 29 9.47 9.79 -30.14
CA VAL A 29 8.35 8.98 -29.62
C VAL A 29 7.70 9.63 -28.38
N ALA A 30 8.39 10.56 -27.72
CA ALA A 30 7.92 11.22 -26.50
C ALA A 30 6.52 11.88 -26.60
N PRO A 31 6.11 12.51 -27.72
CA PRO A 31 4.76 13.07 -27.83
C PRO A 31 3.66 12.00 -27.75
N PHE A 32 3.89 10.83 -28.34
CA PHE A 32 2.93 9.71 -28.30
C PHE A 32 2.85 9.11 -26.90
N GLN A 33 3.98 8.98 -26.21
CA GLN A 33 4.02 8.57 -24.82
C GLN A 33 3.20 9.52 -23.93
N ALA A 34 3.35 10.84 -24.10
CA ALA A 34 2.60 11.82 -23.32
C ALA A 34 1.08 11.66 -23.48
N ILE A 35 0.60 11.50 -24.72
CA ILE A 35 -0.82 11.26 -25.03
C ILE A 35 -1.32 9.97 -24.38
N LEU A 36 -0.56 8.87 -24.48
CA LEU A 36 -0.93 7.59 -23.89
C LEU A 36 -0.95 7.64 -22.36
N LEU A 37 0.00 8.34 -21.74
CA LEU A 37 0.03 8.55 -20.30
C LEU A 37 -1.13 9.43 -19.83
N GLU A 38 -1.50 10.46 -20.60
CA GLU A 38 -2.69 11.27 -20.30
C GLU A 38 -3.96 10.43 -20.31
N TRP A 39 -4.15 9.57 -21.33
CA TRP A 39 -5.27 8.63 -21.35
C TRP A 39 -5.23 7.65 -20.18
N ALA A 40 -4.06 7.14 -19.81
CA ALA A 40 -3.90 6.26 -18.66
C ALA A 40 -4.29 6.96 -17.35
N ILE A 41 -3.92 8.24 -17.18
CA ILE A 41 -4.28 9.05 -16.01
C ILE A 41 -5.79 9.29 -15.95
N ILE A 42 -6.42 9.62 -17.08
CA ILE A 42 -7.87 9.79 -17.17
C ILE A 42 -8.59 8.48 -16.79
N LEU A 43 -8.16 7.35 -17.37
CA LEU A 43 -8.71 6.04 -17.06
C LEU A 43 -8.50 5.65 -15.59
N ALA A 44 -7.35 5.95 -15.01
CA ALA A 44 -7.07 5.72 -13.59
C ALA A 44 -8.00 6.56 -12.70
N GLY A 45 -8.24 7.82 -13.05
CA GLY A 45 -9.21 8.69 -12.37
C GLY A 45 -10.64 8.14 -12.43
N VAL A 46 -11.08 7.70 -13.60
CA VAL A 46 -12.40 7.05 -13.77
C VAL A 46 -12.47 5.74 -12.98
N ALA A 47 -11.41 4.92 -13.00
CA ALA A 47 -11.35 3.68 -12.24
C ALA A 47 -11.47 3.91 -10.72
N LEU A 48 -10.83 4.97 -10.20
CA LEU A 48 -10.97 5.39 -8.81
C LEU A 48 -12.41 5.79 -8.48
N LEU A 49 -13.07 6.54 -9.36
CA LEU A 49 -14.48 6.91 -9.19
C LEU A 49 -15.40 5.69 -9.21
N VAL A 50 -15.20 4.77 -10.17
CA VAL A 50 -15.96 3.52 -10.26
C VAL A 50 -15.74 2.64 -9.04
N GLY A 51 -14.49 2.51 -8.57
CA GLY A 51 -14.15 1.75 -7.36
C GLY A 51 -14.81 2.33 -6.10
N THR A 52 -14.74 3.64 -5.93
CA THR A 52 -15.37 4.35 -4.80
C THR A 52 -16.91 4.27 -4.89
N GLY A 53 -17.46 4.42 -6.09
CA GLY A 53 -18.90 4.27 -6.34
C GLY A 53 -19.38 2.85 -6.04
N ASN A 54 -18.64 1.82 -6.44
CA ASN A 54 -18.95 0.43 -6.11
C ASN A 54 -18.97 0.21 -4.59
N LEU A 55 -17.98 0.74 -3.87
CA LEU A 55 -17.95 0.69 -2.40
C LEU A 55 -19.21 1.33 -1.80
N PHE A 56 -19.58 2.52 -2.27
CA PHE A 56 -20.81 3.20 -1.86
C PHE A 56 -22.05 2.33 -2.10
N PHE A 57 -22.24 1.80 -3.31
CA PHE A 57 -23.42 0.99 -3.65
C PHE A 57 -23.51 -0.30 -2.82
N VAL A 58 -22.38 -0.98 -2.60
CA VAL A 58 -22.33 -2.19 -1.76
C VAL A 58 -22.76 -1.87 -0.33
N HIS A 59 -22.19 -0.85 0.29
CA HIS A 59 -22.54 -0.48 1.66
C HIS A 59 -23.94 0.11 1.77
N PHE A 60 -24.37 0.91 0.79
CA PHE A 60 -25.71 1.48 0.73
C PHE A 60 -26.78 0.39 0.62
N SER A 61 -26.57 -0.59 -0.27
CA SER A 61 -27.43 -1.77 -0.38
C SER A 61 -27.47 -2.55 0.94
N ARG A 62 -26.32 -2.72 1.61
CA ARG A 62 -26.23 -3.39 2.91
C ARG A 62 -27.04 -2.69 4.01
N VAL A 63 -27.02 -1.36 4.03
CA VAL A 63 -27.80 -0.53 4.97
C VAL A 63 -29.30 -0.58 4.63
N ARG A 64 -29.66 -0.45 3.36
CA ARG A 64 -31.06 -0.48 2.89
C ARG A 64 -31.72 -1.82 3.21
N THR A 65 -31.00 -2.93 3.03
CA THR A 65 -31.50 -4.29 3.28
C THR A 65 -31.36 -4.74 4.74
N ARG A 66 -30.81 -3.90 5.63
CA ARG A 66 -30.60 -4.21 7.06
C ARG A 66 -29.90 -5.55 7.33
N SER A 67 -29.02 -5.96 6.43
CA SER A 67 -28.27 -7.21 6.56
C SER A 67 -27.27 -7.18 7.73
N LYS A 68 -26.74 -8.36 8.09
CA LYS A 68 -25.84 -8.52 9.25
C LYS A 68 -24.65 -7.57 9.15
N GLY A 69 -24.42 -6.78 10.20
CA GLY A 69 -23.33 -5.79 10.22
C GLY A 69 -23.64 -4.46 9.50
N TYR A 70 -24.91 -4.14 9.22
CA TYR A 70 -25.30 -2.89 8.56
C TYR A 70 -24.81 -1.63 9.29
N ILE A 71 -24.67 -1.68 10.62
CA ILE A 71 -24.18 -0.55 11.44
C ILE A 71 -22.77 -0.14 11.00
N TYR A 72 -21.87 -1.10 10.80
CA TYR A 72 -20.51 -0.81 10.31
C TYR A 72 -20.55 -0.18 8.92
N SER A 73 -21.47 -0.61 8.07
CA SER A 73 -21.64 -0.03 6.73
C SER A 73 -22.24 1.36 6.76
N LEU A 74 -23.12 1.65 7.73
CA LEU A 74 -23.61 3.00 7.97
C LEU A 74 -22.48 3.93 8.41
N ILE A 75 -21.63 3.48 9.34
CA ILE A 75 -20.45 4.23 9.77
C ILE A 75 -19.55 4.53 8.56
N THR A 76 -19.21 3.51 7.75
CA THR A 76 -18.40 3.69 6.54
C THR A 76 -18.99 4.72 5.58
N LEU A 77 -20.29 4.66 5.30
CA LEU A 77 -20.95 5.63 4.41
C LEU A 77 -20.92 7.04 4.97
N VAL A 78 -21.21 7.21 6.26
CA VAL A 78 -21.17 8.52 6.92
C VAL A 78 -19.75 9.08 6.86
N SER A 79 -18.73 8.29 7.25
CA SER A 79 -17.33 8.70 7.20
C SER A 79 -16.89 9.09 5.78
N MET A 80 -17.25 8.28 4.77
CA MET A 80 -16.95 8.53 3.37
C MET A 80 -17.56 9.86 2.89
N LEU A 81 -18.84 10.10 3.18
CA LEU A 81 -19.53 11.33 2.80
C LEU A 81 -18.99 12.55 3.56
N SER A 82 -18.65 12.42 4.84
CA SER A 82 -18.06 13.49 5.63
C SER A 82 -16.70 13.92 5.06
N VAL A 83 -15.80 12.98 4.79
CA VAL A 83 -14.48 13.29 4.22
C VAL A 83 -14.61 13.89 2.82
N LEU A 84 -15.52 13.37 2.00
CA LEU A 84 -15.80 13.92 0.68
C LEU A 84 -16.32 15.37 0.78
N ALA A 85 -17.28 15.63 1.66
CA ALA A 85 -17.84 16.96 1.86
C ALA A 85 -16.78 17.97 2.34
N LEU A 86 -15.92 17.58 3.29
CA LEU A 86 -14.82 18.40 3.78
C LEU A 86 -13.79 18.70 2.68
N GLY A 87 -13.47 17.70 1.86
CA GLY A 87 -12.55 17.85 0.73
C GLY A 87 -13.10 18.78 -0.35
N VAL A 88 -14.36 18.60 -0.76
CA VAL A 88 -15.02 19.45 -1.77
C VAL A 88 -15.20 20.89 -1.27
N ALA A 89 -15.49 21.07 0.02
CA ALA A 89 -15.59 22.39 0.63
C ALA A 89 -14.22 23.10 0.80
N GLY A 90 -13.11 22.40 0.54
CA GLY A 90 -11.77 22.99 0.61
C GLY A 90 -11.27 23.23 2.04
N LEU A 91 -11.88 22.62 3.05
CA LEU A 91 -11.46 22.75 4.45
C LEU A 91 -10.22 21.89 4.71
N LYS A 92 -9.05 22.43 4.33
CA LYS A 92 -7.76 21.73 4.42
C LYS A 92 -7.44 21.27 5.85
N ASP A 93 -7.72 22.09 6.85
CA ASP A 93 -7.40 21.76 8.25
C ASP A 93 -8.34 20.68 8.80
N ALA A 94 -9.64 20.76 8.50
CA ALA A 94 -10.60 19.73 8.89
C ALA A 94 -10.31 18.39 8.19
N THR A 95 -9.90 18.42 6.92
CA THR A 95 -9.51 17.22 6.16
C THR A 95 -8.24 16.59 6.74
N LYS A 96 -7.21 17.40 7.03
CA LYS A 96 -5.99 16.93 7.70
C LYS A 96 -6.28 16.36 9.08
N PHE A 97 -7.13 17.01 9.87
CA PHE A 97 -7.54 16.52 11.18
C PHE A 97 -8.25 15.17 11.06
N ALA A 98 -9.23 15.04 10.16
CA ALA A 98 -9.95 13.79 9.91
C ALA A 98 -9.00 12.67 9.46
N MET A 99 -8.04 12.98 8.58
CA MET A 99 -7.00 12.02 8.16
C MET A 99 -6.13 11.60 9.34
N ASN A 100 -5.60 12.54 10.13
CA ASN A 100 -4.72 12.23 11.26
C ASN A 100 -5.44 11.45 12.36
N ALA A 101 -6.70 11.80 12.66
CA ALA A 101 -7.49 11.15 13.70
C ALA A 101 -7.90 9.72 13.36
N ILE A 102 -7.90 9.33 12.07
CA ILE A 102 -8.28 7.99 11.62
C ILE A 102 -7.07 7.19 11.14
N MET A 103 -6.25 7.78 10.27
CA MET A 103 -5.13 7.10 9.62
C MET A 103 -4.02 6.73 10.61
N ILE A 104 -3.63 7.66 11.49
CA ILE A 104 -2.54 7.41 12.46
C ILE A 104 -2.94 6.29 13.44
N PRO A 105 -4.14 6.31 14.08
CA PRO A 105 -4.52 5.21 14.97
C PRO A 105 -4.70 3.86 14.27
N VAL A 106 -5.20 3.85 13.03
CA VAL A 106 -5.31 2.62 12.24
C VAL A 106 -3.93 2.06 11.92
N GLU A 107 -2.97 2.92 11.53
CA GLU A 107 -1.59 2.52 11.28
C GLU A 107 -0.95 1.91 12.54
N ILE A 108 -1.08 2.59 13.69
CA ILE A 108 -0.58 2.08 14.98
C ILE A 108 -1.22 0.74 15.33
N SER A 109 -2.53 0.59 15.12
CA SER A 109 -3.25 -0.67 15.38
C SER A 109 -2.74 -1.81 14.51
N LEU A 110 -2.49 -1.55 13.22
CA LEU A 110 -1.92 -2.54 12.29
C LEU A 110 -0.48 -2.89 12.66
N MET A 111 0.34 -1.91 13.04
CA MET A 111 1.70 -2.14 13.54
C MET A 111 1.69 -2.95 14.84
N ALA A 112 0.74 -2.69 15.75
CA ALA A 112 0.59 -3.45 16.98
C ALA A 112 0.23 -4.92 16.69
N VAL A 113 -0.72 -5.17 15.79
CA VAL A 113 -1.07 -6.54 15.35
C VAL A 113 0.14 -7.22 14.71
N LEU A 114 0.90 -6.52 13.87
CA LEU A 114 2.13 -7.03 13.28
C LEU A 114 3.16 -7.39 14.35
N ALA A 115 3.41 -6.49 15.31
CA ALA A 115 4.37 -6.73 16.39
C ALA A 115 3.98 -7.96 17.22
N VAL A 116 2.71 -8.07 17.64
CA VAL A 116 2.22 -9.21 18.42
C VAL A 116 2.33 -10.52 17.64
N THR A 117 1.94 -10.53 16.36
CA THR A 117 2.03 -11.74 15.52
C THR A 117 3.48 -12.16 15.27
N LEU A 118 4.39 -11.21 15.10
CA LEU A 118 5.81 -11.45 14.89
C LEU A 118 6.50 -11.95 16.16
N VAL A 119 6.16 -11.42 17.34
CA VAL A 119 6.59 -11.95 18.64
C VAL A 119 6.09 -13.38 18.83
N TYR A 120 4.79 -13.63 18.58
CA TYR A 120 4.22 -14.97 18.69
C TYR A 120 4.89 -15.96 17.74
N ALA A 121 5.12 -15.58 16.49
CA ALA A 121 5.83 -16.39 15.50
C ALA A 121 7.27 -16.68 15.94
N SER A 122 7.97 -15.68 16.49
CA SER A 122 9.33 -15.83 17.01
C SER A 122 9.40 -16.84 18.15
N ILE A 123 8.50 -16.74 19.14
CA ILE A 123 8.39 -17.71 20.24
C ILE A 123 8.08 -19.11 19.71
N ARG A 124 7.13 -19.22 18.77
CA ARG A 124 6.76 -20.50 18.16
C ARG A 124 7.93 -21.16 17.44
N LEU A 125 8.74 -20.39 16.70
CA LEU A 125 9.90 -20.89 15.97
C LEU A 125 11.06 -21.27 16.89
N LEU A 126 11.28 -20.54 17.98
CA LEU A 126 12.28 -20.86 19.01
C LEU A 126 11.95 -22.11 19.82
N ARG A 127 10.67 -22.44 19.99
CA ARG A 127 10.24 -23.68 20.67
C ARG A 127 10.40 -24.93 19.80
N ASN A 128 10.54 -24.79 18.48
CA ASN A 128 10.84 -25.88 17.55
C ASN A 128 12.36 -25.98 17.32
N ARG A 129 12.83 -27.00 16.58
CA ARG A 129 14.25 -27.07 16.21
C ARG A 129 14.63 -25.84 15.39
N VAL A 130 15.73 -25.19 15.79
CA VAL A 130 16.19 -23.94 15.21
C VAL A 130 16.91 -24.23 13.89
N ASP A 131 16.19 -24.10 12.78
CA ASP A 131 16.75 -24.20 11.43
C ASP A 131 17.33 -22.85 10.97
N ALA A 132 18.16 -22.87 9.93
CA ALA A 132 18.74 -21.65 9.33
C ALA A 132 17.68 -20.60 8.94
N LYS A 133 16.52 -21.05 8.43
CA LYS A 133 15.39 -20.17 8.10
C LYS A 133 14.80 -19.49 9.34
N SER A 134 14.72 -20.21 10.45
CA SER A 134 14.25 -19.69 11.73
C SER A 134 15.21 -18.64 12.29
N ILE A 135 16.52 -18.83 12.14
CA ILE A 135 17.54 -17.84 12.56
C ILE A 135 17.40 -16.55 11.75
N VAL A 136 17.29 -16.65 10.42
CA VAL A 136 17.09 -15.48 9.55
C VAL A 136 15.80 -14.75 9.89
N PHE A 137 14.71 -15.49 10.14
CA PHE A 137 13.44 -14.89 10.56
C PHE A 137 13.59 -14.19 11.92
N LEU A 138 14.21 -14.82 12.90
CA LEU A 138 14.40 -14.27 14.24
C LEU A 138 15.26 -13.01 14.23
N LEU A 139 16.35 -13.00 13.48
CA LEU A 139 17.16 -11.80 13.26
C LEU A 139 16.33 -10.68 12.65
N THR A 140 15.60 -10.99 11.58
CA THR A 140 14.72 -10.02 10.91
C THR A 140 13.64 -9.49 11.87
N ALA A 141 13.03 -10.38 12.65
CA ALA A 141 11.98 -10.05 13.58
C ALA A 141 12.49 -9.17 14.73
N LEU A 142 13.65 -9.50 15.30
CA LEU A 142 14.33 -8.68 16.30
C LEU A 142 14.63 -7.29 15.75
N LEU A 143 15.21 -7.21 14.55
CA LEU A 143 15.50 -5.92 13.90
C LEU A 143 14.23 -5.08 13.74
N VAL A 144 13.15 -5.65 13.18
CA VAL A 144 11.88 -4.95 12.99
C VAL A 144 11.30 -4.46 14.33
N LEU A 145 11.27 -5.31 15.37
CA LEU A 145 10.75 -4.92 16.69
C LEU A 145 11.59 -3.83 17.34
N SER A 146 12.92 -3.95 17.30
CA SER A 146 13.83 -2.92 17.80
C SER A 146 13.67 -1.58 17.08
N GLY A 147 13.29 -1.59 15.79
CA GLY A 147 12.97 -0.38 15.03
C GLY A 147 11.67 0.31 15.43
N THR A 148 10.68 -0.46 15.89
CA THR A 148 9.37 0.05 16.32
C THR A 148 9.34 0.52 17.77
N VAL A 149 10.19 -0.05 18.63
CA VAL A 149 10.29 0.37 20.04
C VAL A 149 11.24 1.56 20.12
N SER A 150 10.67 2.76 20.29
CA SER A 150 11.44 3.92 20.72
C SER A 150 12.02 3.65 22.12
N LEU A 151 13.22 3.08 22.15
CA LEU A 151 14.04 2.84 23.34
C LEU A 151 14.11 4.01 24.35
N PRO A 152 14.02 5.30 23.96
CA PRO A 152 14.06 6.40 24.93
C PRO A 152 12.96 6.38 25.99
N ILE A 153 11.79 5.82 25.71
CA ILE A 153 10.65 5.85 26.64
C ILE A 153 10.80 4.79 27.74
N LEU A 154 11.43 3.65 27.44
CA LEU A 154 11.58 2.54 28.38
C LEU A 154 12.76 2.74 29.34
N LEU A 155 13.78 3.49 28.92
CA LEU A 155 15.06 3.63 29.62
C LEU A 155 15.16 4.93 30.42
N GLY A 156 14.05 5.50 30.91
CA GLY A 156 13.96 6.77 31.67
C GLY A 156 14.99 6.96 32.80
N LEU A 157 16.24 7.16 32.41
CA LEU A 157 17.44 7.33 33.21
C LEU A 157 17.91 8.75 32.90
N PRO A 158 17.55 9.72 33.75
CA PRO A 158 17.93 11.12 33.60
C PRO A 158 19.44 11.36 33.69
N MET A 159 20.26 10.33 33.95
CA MET A 159 21.66 10.48 34.35
C MET A 159 22.69 9.98 33.34
N ILE A 160 22.28 9.43 32.19
CA ILE A 160 23.20 9.00 31.11
C ILE A 160 22.80 9.66 29.76
N GLY A 161 21.89 10.65 29.83
CA GLY A 161 20.89 11.01 28.80
C GLY A 161 21.30 11.93 27.65
N ASP A 162 22.28 12.82 27.83
CA ASP A 162 22.19 14.09 27.09
C ASP A 162 22.95 14.15 25.76
N GLU A 163 23.92 13.26 25.50
CA GLU A 163 24.76 13.39 24.29
C GLU A 163 24.72 12.20 23.33
N ILE A 164 24.45 10.98 23.79
CA ILE A 164 24.56 9.76 22.94
C ILE A 164 23.20 9.14 22.60
N LEU A 165 22.22 9.27 23.49
CA LEU A 165 20.87 8.69 23.34
C LEU A 165 19.98 9.34 22.25
N PRO A 166 20.04 10.67 21.97
CA PRO A 166 19.24 11.24 20.89
C PRO A 166 19.71 10.78 19.49
N ILE A 167 21.01 10.59 19.29
CA ILE A 167 21.56 10.15 17.99
C ILE A 167 21.12 8.71 17.67
N VAL A 168 21.21 7.80 18.63
CA VAL A 168 20.83 6.39 18.44
C VAL A 168 19.33 6.25 18.24
N SER A 169 18.52 6.99 19.00
CA SER A 169 17.05 6.95 18.84
C SER A 169 16.57 7.60 17.55
N GLN A 170 17.23 8.67 17.09
CA GLN A 170 16.94 9.31 15.80
C GLN A 170 17.33 8.41 14.63
N ILE A 171 18.48 7.72 14.70
CA ILE A 171 18.88 6.74 13.67
C ILE A 171 17.89 5.58 13.62
N ILE A 172 17.54 4.97 14.76
CA ILE A 172 16.66 3.79 14.77
C ILE A 172 15.23 4.15 14.31
N SER A 173 14.66 5.26 14.80
CA SER A 173 13.29 5.67 14.43
C SER A 173 13.19 6.20 12.99
N GLN A 174 14.18 6.97 12.51
CA GLN A 174 14.15 7.54 11.15
C GLN A 174 14.67 6.58 10.07
N VAL A 175 15.47 5.56 10.42
CA VAL A 175 16.00 4.60 9.43
C VAL A 175 15.18 3.32 9.38
N LEU A 176 14.72 2.77 10.51
CA LEU A 176 14.19 1.40 10.54
C LEU A 176 12.67 1.32 10.38
N ALA A 177 11.88 2.15 11.09
CA ALA A 177 10.44 2.24 10.87
C ALA A 177 10.11 2.81 9.48
N VAL A 178 10.82 3.87 9.08
CA VAL A 178 10.78 4.41 7.72
C VAL A 178 11.33 3.40 6.71
N GLY A 179 12.30 2.57 7.08
CA GLY A 179 12.85 1.49 6.26
C GLY A 179 11.83 0.40 5.95
N GLY A 180 11.00 0.01 6.93
CA GLY A 180 9.88 -0.92 6.73
C GLY A 180 8.81 -0.34 5.79
N ALA A 181 8.40 0.91 6.01
CA ALA A 181 7.45 1.60 5.14
C ALA A 181 7.98 1.75 3.71
N ARG A 182 9.24 2.16 3.54
CA ARG A 182 9.91 2.25 2.22
C ARG A 182 10.08 0.89 1.58
N GLY A 183 10.42 -0.15 2.34
CA GLY A 183 10.51 -1.53 1.86
C GLY A 183 9.18 -2.04 1.33
N LEU A 184 8.07 -1.74 2.03
CA LEU A 184 6.72 -2.06 1.57
C LEU A 184 6.37 -1.28 0.28
N LEU A 185 6.68 0.01 0.21
CA LEU A 185 6.47 0.81 -1.00
C LEU A 185 7.28 0.29 -2.19
N ILE A 186 8.55 -0.08 -1.97
CA ILE A 186 9.39 -0.71 -2.99
C ILE A 186 8.80 -2.06 -3.41
N GLY A 187 8.32 -2.87 -2.45
CA GLY A 187 7.67 -4.15 -2.73
C GLY A 187 6.41 -3.99 -3.59
N ILE A 188 5.55 -3.00 -3.27
CA ILE A 188 4.36 -2.68 -4.06
C ILE A 188 4.76 -2.20 -5.46
N ALA A 189 5.77 -1.33 -5.56
CA ALA A 189 6.26 -0.84 -6.84
C ALA A 189 6.85 -1.96 -7.70
N LEU A 190 7.65 -2.87 -7.12
CA LEU A 190 8.18 -4.03 -7.81
C LEU A 190 7.06 -5.01 -8.19
N GLY A 191 6.04 -5.19 -7.35
CA GLY A 191 4.85 -6.00 -7.64
C GLY A 191 4.03 -5.47 -8.82
N SER A 192 3.81 -4.14 -8.87
CA SER A 192 3.12 -3.51 -9.99
C SER A 192 3.96 -3.55 -11.27
N LEU A 193 5.27 -3.28 -11.17
CA LEU A 193 6.21 -3.38 -12.29
C LEU A 193 6.28 -4.80 -12.85
N THR A 194 6.38 -5.82 -11.99
CA THR A 194 6.42 -7.23 -12.42
C THR A 194 5.13 -7.64 -13.11
N THR A 195 3.98 -7.16 -12.65
CA THR A 195 2.68 -7.36 -13.33
C THR A 195 2.69 -6.70 -14.71
N GLY A 196 3.18 -5.46 -14.82
CA GLY A 196 3.35 -4.77 -16.10
C GLY A 196 4.31 -5.49 -17.05
N LEU A 197 5.44 -5.98 -16.54
CA LEU A 197 6.43 -6.75 -17.31
C LEU A 197 5.85 -8.09 -17.80
N ARG A 198 5.06 -8.79 -16.98
CA ARG A 198 4.39 -10.03 -17.41
C ARG A 198 3.43 -9.80 -18.56
N ILE A 199 2.71 -8.66 -18.55
CA ILE A 199 1.85 -8.27 -19.66
C ILE A 199 2.70 -7.92 -20.89
N LEU A 200 3.79 -7.15 -20.73
CA LEU A 200 4.71 -6.78 -21.81
C LEU A 200 5.38 -7.97 -22.50
N PHE A 201 5.80 -8.98 -21.72
CA PHE A 201 6.37 -10.21 -22.26
C PHE A 201 5.31 -11.21 -22.75
N GLY A 202 4.03 -10.86 -22.67
CA GLY A 202 2.92 -11.71 -23.11
C GLY A 202 2.69 -12.96 -22.25
N ALA A 203 3.29 -13.02 -21.07
CA ALA A 203 3.10 -14.09 -20.10
C ALA A 203 1.67 -14.06 -19.52
N ASP A 204 1.15 -12.85 -19.26
CA ASP A 204 -0.24 -12.62 -18.85
C ASP A 204 -1.04 -11.95 -19.97
N ARG A 205 -2.22 -12.50 -20.30
CA ARG A 205 -3.14 -11.96 -21.33
C ARG A 205 -4.36 -11.32 -20.65
N PRO A 206 -4.39 -9.98 -20.46
CA PRO A 206 -5.41 -9.32 -19.62
C PRO A 206 -6.85 -9.45 -20.14
N TYR A 207 -7.03 -9.73 -21.43
CA TYR A 207 -8.36 -9.78 -22.08
C TYR A 207 -8.68 -11.16 -22.68
N GLY A 208 -7.92 -12.20 -22.30
CA GLY A 208 -8.21 -13.57 -22.69
C GLY A 208 -9.24 -14.17 -21.74
N SER A 209 -10.50 -14.32 -22.18
CA SER A 209 -11.39 -15.27 -21.51
C SER A 209 -10.69 -16.63 -21.50
N LYS A 210 -10.59 -17.27 -20.33
CA LYS A 210 -10.24 -18.70 -20.26
C LYS A 210 -11.04 -19.51 -21.28
#